data_AF-A0A182Q0V0-F1
#
_entry.id   AF-A0A182Q0V0-F1
#
_cell.length_a   1.000
_cell.length_b   1.000
_cell.length_c   1.000
_cell.angle_alpha   90.00
_cell.angle_beta   90.00
_cell.angle_gamma   90.00
#
_symmetry.space_group_name_H-M   'P 1'
#
loop_
_entity.id
_entity.type
_entity.pdbx_description
1 polymer ?
#
loop_
_entity_poly.entity_id
_entity_poly.type
_entity_poly.pdbx_seq_one_letter_code
_entity_poly.pdbx_strand_id
1 'polypeptide(L)'
;LVPSNSCAVMKLLLLVLAVGGVVQLQALQVCEQQAPGTIVGSPTNCSEFYMCRSGRPVLFACPYDMYFDVDTSACGYEAFCAENDVEPDWDPSRPLGPEYPPILTGPSQLVPGSGVCRGASIGSIRLDATGCSAFYQCTKAGPLRLECPIGTLFDSNRLLCEAADLTSCAYVPVKPIAPAPSVPQLPGPSHSNNGDELAHLLDVLCYGKKNGEKQAHPIKCDQYFLCNGRNKAQVLKCPQGTAYNKKRKVCDFTYNVSC
;
A
#
# COMPACT_ATOMS: atom_id res chain seq x y z
N LEU A 1 -72.14 4.80 -5.17
CA LEU A 1 -71.16 4.46 -6.23
C LEU A 1 -70.20 5.64 -6.35
N VAL A 2 -68.92 5.42 -6.04
CA VAL A 2 -67.79 6.39 -5.94
C VAL A 2 -66.97 6.30 -7.25
N PRO A 3 -66.41 7.39 -7.83
CA PRO A 3 -65.04 7.92 -7.54
C PRO A 3 -64.97 9.47 -7.54
N SER A 4 -64.32 10.19 -6.62
CA SER A 4 -62.89 10.29 -6.22
C SER A 4 -61.94 10.87 -7.28
N ASN A 5 -61.79 12.21 -7.29
CA ASN A 5 -60.73 12.95 -7.99
C ASN A 5 -59.97 13.85 -6.99
N SER A 6 -58.98 13.28 -6.30
CA SER A 6 -58.00 14.04 -5.49
C SER A 6 -56.59 13.47 -5.67
N CYS A 7 -56.19 13.20 -6.92
CA CYS A 7 -54.89 12.61 -7.25
C CYS A 7 -54.05 13.43 -8.25
N ALA A 8 -54.48 14.65 -8.60
CA ALA A 8 -53.80 15.46 -9.62
C ALA A 8 -52.74 16.44 -9.08
N VAL A 9 -52.72 16.75 -7.78
CA VAL A 9 -51.80 17.76 -7.21
C VAL A 9 -50.56 17.13 -6.55
N MET A 10 -50.57 15.82 -6.29
CA MET A 10 -49.49 15.09 -5.62
C MET A 10 -48.66 14.24 -6.60
N LYS A 11 -48.40 14.77 -7.80
CA LYS A 11 -47.42 14.18 -8.75
C LYS A 11 -46.32 15.16 -9.17
N LEU A 12 -46.46 16.45 -8.88
CA LEU A 12 -45.45 17.45 -9.24
C LEU A 12 -44.37 17.65 -8.16
N LEU A 13 -44.66 17.32 -6.89
CA LEU A 13 -43.68 17.45 -5.80
C LEU A 13 -42.71 16.26 -5.66
N LEU A 14 -42.99 15.10 -6.27
CA LEU A 14 -42.10 13.93 -6.22
C LEU A 14 -40.96 13.95 -7.26
N LEU A 15 -40.99 14.88 -8.21
CA LEU A 15 -39.94 15.02 -9.24
C LEU A 15 -38.70 15.79 -8.75
N VAL A 16 -38.75 16.43 -7.57
CA VAL A 16 -37.66 17.33 -7.12
C VAL A 16 -36.68 16.64 -6.15
N LEU A 17 -36.98 15.44 -5.63
CA LEU A 17 -36.09 14.73 -4.70
C LEU A 17 -35.20 13.64 -5.33
N ALA A 18 -35.32 13.39 -6.64
CA ALA A 18 -34.58 12.31 -7.30
C ALA A 18 -33.30 12.74 -8.02
N VAL A 19 -32.90 14.02 -7.94
CA VAL A 19 -31.71 14.53 -8.66
C VAL A 19 -30.52 14.78 -7.73
N GLY A 20 -30.77 14.89 -6.41
CA GLY A 20 -29.71 15.19 -5.43
C GLY A 20 -28.99 13.97 -4.83
N GLY A 21 -29.52 12.75 -5.01
CA GLY A 21 -29.03 11.56 -4.31
C GLY A 21 -28.18 10.58 -5.13
N VAL A 22 -28.06 10.77 -6.45
CA VAL A 22 -27.54 9.72 -7.35
C VAL A 22 -26.05 9.90 -7.71
N VAL A 23 -25.43 11.00 -7.29
CA VAL A 23 -24.05 11.37 -7.68
C VAL A 23 -22.98 10.59 -6.90
N GLN A 24 -23.35 9.76 -5.92
CA GLN A 24 -22.40 9.21 -4.95
C GLN A 24 -21.97 7.76 -5.15
N LEU A 25 -22.43 7.05 -6.19
CA LEU A 25 -22.26 5.58 -6.31
C LEU A 25 -21.38 5.07 -7.48
N GLN A 26 -20.53 5.89 -8.08
CA GLN A 26 -19.80 5.52 -9.31
C GLN A 26 -18.34 5.03 -9.13
N ALA A 27 -17.84 4.88 -7.90
CA ALA A 27 -16.40 4.69 -7.67
C ALA A 27 -15.89 3.24 -7.49
N LEU A 28 -16.73 2.20 -7.39
CA LEU A 28 -16.34 1.04 -6.57
C LEU A 28 -16.40 -0.40 -7.17
N GLN A 29 -16.09 -0.58 -8.47
CA GLN A 29 -15.87 -1.94 -9.05
C GLN A 29 -14.50 -2.12 -9.73
N VAL A 30 -13.59 -1.16 -9.57
CA VAL A 30 -12.28 -1.11 -10.25
C VAL A 30 -11.44 -2.40 -10.12
N CYS A 31 -11.61 -3.16 -9.04
CA CYS A 31 -10.88 -4.41 -8.77
C CYS A 31 -11.72 -5.69 -8.80
N GLU A 32 -13.00 -5.64 -9.17
CA GLU A 32 -13.93 -6.77 -9.00
C GLU A 32 -13.59 -7.99 -9.89
N GLN A 33 -12.93 -7.76 -11.03
CA GLN A 33 -12.50 -8.81 -11.96
C GLN A 33 -11.00 -8.73 -12.25
N GLN A 34 -10.24 -8.09 -11.36
CA GLN A 34 -8.81 -7.92 -11.52
C GLN A 34 -8.06 -8.94 -10.66
N ALA A 35 -7.00 -9.51 -11.22
CA ALA A 35 -6.07 -10.33 -10.46
C ALA A 35 -5.42 -9.49 -9.34
N PRO A 36 -5.09 -10.10 -8.18
CA PRO A 36 -4.30 -9.41 -7.17
C PRO A 36 -2.96 -8.92 -7.74
N GLY A 37 -2.63 -7.65 -7.48
CA GLY A 37 -1.43 -6.99 -7.99
C GLY A 37 -1.64 -6.24 -9.31
N THR A 38 -2.79 -6.40 -9.99
CA THR A 38 -3.11 -5.56 -11.15
C THR A 38 -3.16 -4.09 -10.75
N ILE A 39 -2.52 -3.25 -11.57
CA ILE A 39 -2.54 -1.80 -11.45
C ILE A 39 -3.48 -1.24 -12.51
N VAL A 40 -4.40 -0.37 -12.11
CA VAL A 40 -5.42 0.22 -12.99
C VAL A 40 -5.53 1.71 -12.73
N GLY A 41 -5.74 2.51 -13.78
CA GLY A 41 -5.91 3.96 -13.66
C GLY A 41 -7.21 4.30 -12.92
N SER A 42 -7.22 5.44 -12.22
CA SER A 42 -8.46 5.94 -11.64
C SER A 42 -9.37 6.48 -12.74
N PRO A 43 -10.66 6.08 -12.77
CA PRO A 43 -11.59 6.55 -13.79
C PRO A 43 -11.99 8.02 -13.59
N THR A 44 -11.79 8.58 -12.38
CA THR A 44 -12.24 9.94 -12.05
C THR A 44 -11.09 10.93 -11.86
N ASN A 45 -9.85 10.45 -11.74
CA ASN A 45 -8.69 11.30 -11.51
C ASN A 45 -7.45 10.73 -12.21
N CYS A 46 -7.03 11.37 -13.30
CA CYS A 46 -5.87 10.98 -14.10
C CYS A 46 -4.54 10.92 -13.33
N SER A 47 -4.42 11.63 -12.21
CA SER A 47 -3.21 11.61 -11.38
C SER A 47 -3.22 10.49 -10.33
N GLU A 48 -4.24 9.63 -10.34
CA GLU A 48 -4.45 8.56 -9.38
C GLU A 48 -4.56 7.19 -10.06
N PHE A 49 -4.17 6.15 -9.33
CA PHE A 49 -4.29 4.77 -9.79
C PHE A 49 -4.44 3.81 -8.62
N TYR A 50 -5.00 2.64 -8.89
CA TYR A 50 -5.26 1.61 -7.89
C TYR A 50 -4.41 0.37 -8.12
N MET A 51 -3.92 -0.21 -7.03
CA MET A 51 -3.41 -1.57 -7.00
C MET A 51 -4.47 -2.49 -6.38
N CYS A 52 -4.86 -3.53 -7.09
CA CYS A 52 -5.92 -4.43 -6.66
C CYS A 52 -5.42 -5.48 -5.67
N ARG A 53 -6.07 -5.57 -4.50
CA ARG A 53 -5.77 -6.56 -3.47
C ARG A 53 -7.06 -7.24 -3.01
N SER A 54 -7.30 -8.48 -3.45
CA SER A 54 -8.41 -9.34 -3.00
C SER A 54 -9.73 -8.59 -2.72
N GLY A 55 -10.23 -7.87 -3.72
CA GLY A 55 -11.49 -7.13 -3.65
C GLY A 55 -11.43 -5.73 -3.03
N ARG A 56 -10.25 -5.28 -2.53
CA ARG A 56 -10.09 -3.93 -1.99
C ARG A 56 -8.99 -3.14 -2.76
N PRO A 57 -9.34 -2.01 -3.39
CA PRO A 57 -8.36 -1.17 -4.09
C PRO A 57 -7.46 -0.41 -3.11
N VAL A 58 -6.16 -0.39 -3.39
CA VAL A 58 -5.18 0.48 -2.73
C VAL A 58 -4.90 1.66 -3.65
N LEU A 59 -5.21 2.88 -3.20
CA LEU A 59 -5.08 4.11 -3.98
C LEU A 59 -3.69 4.71 -3.83
N PHE A 60 -3.03 4.94 -4.96
CA PHE A 60 -1.78 5.68 -5.09
C PHE A 60 -1.98 6.92 -5.97
N ALA A 61 -1.09 7.89 -5.84
CA ALA A 61 -1.07 9.10 -6.67
C ALA A 61 0.28 9.27 -7.38
N CYS A 62 0.26 9.76 -8.61
CA CYS A 62 1.44 10.19 -9.35
C CYS A 62 1.95 11.54 -8.78
N PRO A 63 3.28 11.77 -8.71
CA PRO A 63 3.83 13.01 -8.17
C PRO A 63 3.99 14.08 -9.26
N TYR A 64 4.15 15.36 -8.88
CA TYR A 64 4.63 16.45 -9.75
C TYR A 64 3.95 16.59 -11.13
N ASP A 65 2.65 16.89 -11.18
CA ASP A 65 1.89 17.07 -12.43
C ASP A 65 2.06 15.90 -13.43
N MET A 66 2.35 14.70 -12.91
CA MET A 66 2.36 13.47 -13.70
C MET A 66 0.98 12.81 -13.64
N TYR A 67 0.70 12.04 -14.68
CA TYR A 67 -0.56 11.33 -14.87
C TYR A 67 -0.30 9.85 -15.11
N PHE A 68 -1.25 9.01 -14.73
CA PHE A 68 -1.15 7.58 -14.90
C PHE A 68 -1.49 7.20 -16.35
N ASP A 69 -0.52 6.60 -17.02
CA ASP A 69 -0.67 6.10 -18.39
C ASP A 69 -1.15 4.65 -18.37
N VAL A 70 -2.34 4.39 -18.92
CA VAL A 70 -2.96 3.06 -18.91
C VAL A 70 -2.20 2.05 -19.75
N ASP A 71 -1.60 2.49 -20.85
CA ASP A 71 -0.88 1.63 -21.79
C ASP A 71 0.42 1.10 -21.19
N THR A 72 1.17 1.99 -20.52
CA THR A 72 2.42 1.62 -19.87
C THR A 72 2.25 1.20 -18.41
N SER A 73 1.05 1.36 -17.86
CA SER A 73 0.72 1.12 -16.45
C SER A 73 1.68 1.86 -15.49
N ALA A 74 2.05 3.10 -15.82
CA ALA A 74 3.05 3.87 -15.09
C ALA A 74 2.73 5.36 -15.10
N CYS A 75 3.21 6.10 -14.10
CA CYS A 75 3.14 7.56 -14.11
C CYS A 75 4.08 8.15 -15.17
N GLY A 76 3.61 9.16 -15.91
CA GLY A 76 4.39 9.92 -16.89
C GLY A 76 3.93 11.37 -17.00
N TYR A 77 4.78 12.21 -17.60
CA TYR A 77 4.38 13.57 -17.99
C TYR A 77 3.52 13.57 -19.27
N GLU A 78 3.64 12.52 -20.08
CA GLU A 78 2.81 12.23 -21.25
C GLU A 78 2.11 10.91 -20.93
N ALA A 79 0.78 10.93 -20.83
CA ALA A 79 0.00 9.76 -20.43
C ALA A 79 -1.33 9.69 -21.17
N PHE A 80 -1.72 8.49 -21.59
CA PHE A 80 -3.10 8.21 -21.96
C PHE A 80 -3.83 7.77 -20.70
N CYS A 81 -4.68 8.64 -20.18
CA CYS A 81 -5.43 8.34 -18.96
C CYS A 81 -6.64 7.47 -19.31
N ALA A 82 -7.16 6.73 -18.33
CA ALA A 82 -8.43 6.03 -18.52
C ALA A 82 -9.50 7.07 -18.89
N GLU A 83 -10.09 6.96 -20.09
CA GLU A 83 -11.20 7.82 -20.48
C GLU A 83 -12.38 7.61 -19.53
N ASN A 84 -13.15 8.68 -19.29
CA ASN A 84 -14.41 8.62 -18.53
C ASN A 84 -15.50 7.82 -19.26
N ASP A 85 -15.20 7.21 -20.42
CA ASP A 85 -16.13 6.51 -21.30
C ASP A 85 -16.40 5.08 -20.82
N VAL A 86 -16.50 4.88 -19.51
CA VAL A 86 -17.22 3.74 -18.98
C VAL A 86 -18.70 4.06 -19.17
N GLU A 87 -19.25 3.73 -20.35
CA GLU A 87 -20.67 3.42 -20.40
C GLU A 87 -20.88 2.30 -19.36
N PRO A 88 -21.64 2.55 -18.29
CA PRO A 88 -21.91 1.51 -17.33
C PRO A 88 -22.68 0.44 -18.08
N ASP A 89 -22.06 -0.73 -18.28
CA ASP A 89 -22.79 -1.95 -18.58
C ASP A 89 -23.58 -2.31 -17.31
N TRP A 90 -24.61 -1.51 -17.06
CA TRP A 90 -25.48 -1.59 -15.90
C TRP A 90 -26.39 -2.78 -16.13
N ASP A 91 -25.94 -3.94 -15.65
CA ASP A 91 -26.83 -5.06 -15.40
C ASP A 91 -27.50 -4.85 -14.03
N PRO A 92 -28.81 -4.51 -13.98
CA PRO A 92 -29.54 -4.33 -12.73
C PRO A 92 -29.64 -5.62 -11.88
N SER A 93 -29.22 -6.77 -12.40
CA SER A 93 -29.16 -8.04 -11.67
C SER A 93 -27.81 -8.31 -11.00
N ARG A 94 -26.77 -7.51 -11.28
CA ARG A 94 -25.46 -7.67 -10.66
C ARG A 94 -25.49 -7.16 -9.22
N PRO A 95 -25.14 -7.99 -8.21
CA PRO A 95 -25.03 -7.52 -6.83
C PRO A 95 -23.96 -6.44 -6.75
N LEU A 96 -24.29 -5.26 -6.21
CA LEU A 96 -23.31 -4.25 -5.87
C LEU A 96 -22.32 -4.89 -4.88
N GLY A 97 -21.05 -4.97 -5.27
CA GLY A 97 -19.99 -5.45 -4.40
C GLY A 97 -19.94 -4.65 -3.10
N PRO A 98 -19.37 -5.19 -2.02
CA PRO A 98 -19.29 -4.46 -0.77
C PRO A 98 -18.53 -3.14 -0.96
N GLU A 99 -19.19 -2.04 -0.62
CA GLU A 99 -18.63 -0.70 -0.77
C GLU A 99 -17.50 -0.46 0.25
N TYR A 100 -16.27 -0.88 -0.07
CA TYR A 100 -15.11 -0.55 0.75
C TYR A 100 -14.37 0.67 0.18
N PRO A 101 -14.25 1.78 0.93
CA PRO A 101 -13.41 2.88 0.48
C PRO A 101 -11.98 2.40 0.26
N PRO A 102 -11.28 2.99 -0.74
CA PRO A 102 -9.93 2.60 -1.07
C PRO A 102 -9.00 2.81 0.13
N ILE A 103 -7.96 1.98 0.20
CA ILE A 103 -6.90 2.18 1.20
C ILE A 103 -5.97 3.27 0.66
N LEU A 104 -5.92 4.41 1.34
CA LEU A 104 -5.08 5.54 0.95
C LEU A 104 -3.60 5.28 1.29
N THR A 105 -2.70 5.69 0.41
CA THR A 105 -1.25 5.65 0.63
C THR A 105 -0.66 7.03 0.84
N GLY A 106 0.58 7.07 1.34
CA GLY A 106 1.38 8.29 1.31
C GLY A 106 1.69 8.73 -0.13
N PRO A 107 2.20 9.97 -0.30
CA PRO A 107 2.60 10.48 -1.60
C PRO A 107 3.75 9.65 -2.18
N SER A 108 3.67 9.37 -3.48
CA SER A 108 4.76 8.73 -4.22
C SER A 108 5.93 9.68 -4.42
N GLN A 109 7.14 9.14 -4.54
CA GLN A 109 8.36 9.95 -4.62
C GLN A 109 9.22 9.50 -5.80
N LEU A 110 9.50 10.40 -6.74
CA LEU A 110 10.52 10.14 -7.75
C LEU A 110 11.90 10.10 -7.07
N VAL A 111 12.73 9.13 -7.45
CA VAL A 111 14.11 8.98 -6.96
C VAL A 111 15.08 9.04 -8.15
N PRO A 112 15.33 10.25 -8.71
CA PRO A 112 16.24 10.42 -9.83
C PRO A 112 17.65 9.93 -9.48
N GLY A 113 18.35 9.35 -10.45
CA GLY A 113 19.73 8.87 -10.28
C GLY A 113 19.87 7.51 -9.58
N SER A 114 18.79 6.94 -9.04
CA SER A 114 18.81 5.55 -8.57
C SER A 114 18.89 4.57 -9.74
N GLY A 115 19.82 3.62 -9.66
CA GLY A 115 20.02 2.58 -10.67
C GLY A 115 19.01 1.42 -10.59
N VAL A 116 18.03 1.46 -9.68
CA VAL A 116 17.11 0.33 -9.41
C VAL A 116 16.29 -0.10 -10.63
N CYS A 117 16.01 0.83 -11.55
CA CYS A 117 15.28 0.58 -12.80
C CYS A 117 16.17 0.36 -14.02
N ARG A 118 17.49 0.19 -13.85
CA ARG A 118 18.41 0.00 -14.97
C ARG A 118 18.04 -1.26 -15.76
N GLY A 119 17.79 -1.10 -17.06
CA GLY A 119 17.42 -2.21 -17.96
C GLY A 119 16.02 -2.79 -17.71
N ALA A 120 15.19 -2.12 -16.92
CA ALA A 120 13.81 -2.51 -16.68
C ALA A 120 12.88 -1.82 -17.70
N SER A 121 11.80 -2.49 -18.10
CA SER A 121 10.74 -1.87 -18.92
C SER A 121 9.95 -0.85 -18.10
N ILE A 122 9.31 0.11 -18.78
CA ILE A 122 8.34 1.00 -18.15
C ILE A 122 7.20 0.16 -17.56
N GLY A 123 6.67 0.56 -16.41
CA GLY A 123 5.64 -0.15 -15.66
C GLY A 123 6.17 -1.29 -14.79
N SER A 124 7.42 -1.73 -14.98
CA SER A 124 7.97 -2.82 -14.19
C SER A 124 8.12 -2.46 -12.72
N ILE A 125 7.85 -3.45 -11.86
CA ILE A 125 7.94 -3.33 -10.41
C ILE A 125 9.26 -3.89 -9.90
N ARG A 126 9.92 -3.17 -8.99
CA ARG A 126 11.19 -3.55 -8.36
C ARG A 126 11.08 -3.45 -6.84
N LEU A 127 11.80 -4.33 -6.15
CA LEU A 127 11.85 -4.37 -4.69
C LEU A 127 12.63 -3.18 -4.14
N ASP A 128 12.18 -2.60 -3.04
CA ASP A 128 13.04 -1.76 -2.21
C ASP A 128 14.00 -2.69 -1.44
N ALA A 129 15.30 -2.58 -1.71
CA ALA A 129 16.29 -3.42 -1.05
C ALA A 129 16.42 -3.07 0.45
N THR A 130 16.10 -1.84 0.84
CA THR A 130 16.33 -1.33 2.20
C THR A 130 15.29 -1.83 3.21
N GLY A 131 14.11 -2.25 2.74
CA GLY A 131 13.04 -2.76 3.58
C GLY A 131 11.77 -3.04 2.78
N CYS A 132 10.78 -3.65 3.43
CA CYS A 132 9.57 -4.15 2.77
C CYS A 132 8.44 -3.11 2.70
N SER A 133 8.62 -1.92 3.26
CA SER A 133 7.52 -0.94 3.41
C SER A 133 7.20 -0.21 2.11
N ALA A 134 8.02 -0.37 1.08
CA ALA A 134 7.84 0.26 -0.21
C ALA A 134 8.36 -0.63 -1.34
N PHE A 135 8.05 -0.21 -2.55
CA PHE A 135 8.57 -0.77 -3.78
C PHE A 135 8.79 0.36 -4.78
N TYR A 136 9.42 0.02 -5.91
CA TYR A 136 9.63 0.95 -7.01
C TYR A 136 8.81 0.52 -8.22
N GLN A 137 8.16 1.48 -8.87
CA GLN A 137 7.67 1.35 -10.23
C GLN A 137 8.61 2.10 -11.16
N CYS A 138 9.01 1.46 -12.25
CA CYS A 138 9.91 2.06 -13.22
C CYS A 138 9.12 2.89 -14.23
N THR A 139 9.34 4.20 -14.23
CA THR A 139 8.71 5.14 -15.16
C THR A 139 9.74 5.67 -16.17
N LYS A 140 9.27 6.35 -17.23
CA LYS A 140 10.13 7.08 -18.17
C LYS A 140 10.94 8.19 -17.48
N ALA A 141 10.38 8.80 -16.43
CA ALA A 141 11.04 9.86 -15.65
C ALA A 141 12.08 9.31 -14.63
N GLY A 142 11.99 8.02 -14.29
CA GLY A 142 12.89 7.34 -13.37
C GLY A 142 12.16 6.43 -12.38
N PRO A 143 12.88 5.90 -11.38
CA PRO A 143 12.27 5.08 -10.33
C PRO A 143 11.29 5.91 -9.50
N LEU A 144 10.03 5.47 -9.47
CA LEU A 144 9.00 6.02 -8.60
C LEU A 144 8.85 5.12 -7.37
N ARG A 145 9.14 5.63 -6.18
CA ARG A 145 8.98 4.91 -4.93
C ARG A 145 7.55 5.03 -4.42
N LEU A 146 6.93 3.89 -4.11
CA LEU A 146 5.55 3.76 -3.66
C LEU A 146 5.51 3.07 -2.30
N GLU A 147 4.94 3.74 -1.30
CA GLU A 147 4.83 3.20 0.06
C GLU A 147 3.56 2.37 0.23
N CYS A 148 3.71 1.17 0.76
CA CYS A 148 2.56 0.37 1.14
C CYS A 148 1.80 1.03 2.30
N PRO A 149 0.45 0.94 2.32
CA PRO A 149 -0.34 1.45 3.44
C PRO A 149 0.12 0.92 4.79
N ILE A 150 -0.16 1.68 5.85
CA ILE A 150 0.16 1.27 7.22
C ILE A 150 -0.46 -0.10 7.53
N GLY A 151 0.33 -0.99 8.12
CA GLY A 151 -0.07 -2.37 8.43
C GLY A 151 0.07 -3.35 7.25
N THR A 152 0.54 -2.87 6.08
CA THR A 152 0.86 -3.71 4.92
C THR A 152 2.33 -3.59 4.54
N LEU A 153 2.85 -4.58 3.84
CA LEU A 153 4.22 -4.64 3.32
C LEU A 153 4.18 -5.17 1.89
N PHE A 154 5.20 -4.83 1.11
CA PHE A 154 5.33 -5.31 -0.24
C PHE A 154 5.69 -6.81 -0.25
N ASP A 155 4.79 -7.62 -0.81
CA ASP A 155 5.00 -9.04 -1.01
C ASP A 155 5.86 -9.25 -2.26
N SER A 156 7.08 -9.71 -2.06
CA SER A 156 8.06 -9.88 -3.13
C SER A 156 7.73 -11.03 -4.10
N ASN A 157 6.87 -11.97 -3.69
CA ASN A 157 6.46 -13.09 -4.53
C ASN A 157 5.23 -12.73 -5.38
N ARG A 158 4.31 -11.94 -4.81
CA ARG A 158 3.04 -11.55 -5.45
C ARG A 158 3.05 -10.16 -6.08
N LEU A 159 4.10 -9.38 -5.83
CA LEU A 159 4.31 -8.02 -6.31
C LEU A 159 3.16 -7.05 -5.96
N LEU A 160 2.68 -7.12 -4.72
CA LEU A 160 1.61 -6.24 -4.21
C LEU A 160 1.75 -5.96 -2.73
N CYS A 161 1.12 -4.88 -2.24
CA CYS A 161 1.03 -4.61 -0.81
C CYS A 161 0.07 -5.57 -0.12
N GLU A 162 0.58 -6.43 0.76
CA GLU A 162 -0.17 -7.42 1.54
C GLU A 162 -0.12 -7.09 3.03
N ALA A 163 -1.08 -7.57 3.83
CA ALA A 163 -1.02 -7.43 5.28
C ALA A 163 0.35 -7.93 5.79
N ALA A 164 0.99 -7.13 6.64
CA ALA A 164 2.39 -7.35 7.01
C ALA A 164 2.62 -8.74 7.63
N ASP A 165 1.62 -9.24 8.36
CA ASP A 165 1.61 -10.54 9.01
C ASP A 165 1.42 -11.73 8.05
N LEU A 166 0.87 -11.50 6.85
CA LEU A 166 0.77 -12.49 5.76
C LEU A 166 1.86 -12.34 4.70
N THR A 167 2.54 -11.20 4.67
CA THR A 167 3.51 -10.85 3.61
C THR A 167 4.69 -11.81 3.56
N SER A 168 5.07 -12.22 2.35
CA SER A 168 6.36 -12.85 2.03
C SER A 168 7.34 -11.80 1.51
N CYS A 169 8.13 -11.23 2.42
CA CYS A 169 9.13 -10.23 2.07
C CYS A 169 10.56 -10.72 2.38
N ALA A 170 11.40 -10.67 1.35
CA ALA A 170 12.85 -10.80 1.44
C ALA A 170 13.48 -9.48 0.97
N TYR A 171 14.30 -8.85 1.82
CA TYR A 171 15.04 -7.63 1.47
C TYR A 171 16.53 -7.80 1.75
N VAL A 172 17.36 -6.98 1.11
CA VAL A 172 18.82 -7.04 1.26
C VAL A 172 19.28 -5.73 1.89
N PRO A 173 19.66 -5.72 3.18
CA PRO A 173 20.12 -4.50 3.80
C PRO A 173 21.31 -3.97 2.99
N VAL A 174 21.24 -2.69 2.63
CA VAL A 174 22.40 -2.02 2.05
C VAL A 174 23.51 -2.14 3.09
N LYS A 175 24.64 -2.73 2.71
CA LYS A 175 25.84 -2.72 3.54
C LYS A 175 26.06 -1.25 3.92
N PRO A 176 26.10 -0.87 5.21
CA PRO A 176 26.45 0.50 5.56
C PRO A 176 27.73 0.80 4.81
N ILE A 177 27.68 1.78 3.90
CA ILE A 177 28.91 2.32 3.33
C ILE A 177 29.66 2.76 4.57
N ALA A 178 30.79 2.11 4.85
CA ALA A 178 31.62 2.49 5.97
C ALA A 178 31.78 4.01 5.87
N PRO A 179 31.52 4.76 6.95
CA PRO A 179 31.72 6.20 6.91
C PRO A 179 33.11 6.42 6.32
N ALA A 180 33.19 7.27 5.29
CA ALA A 180 34.48 7.72 4.76
C ALA A 180 35.36 8.07 5.96
N PRO A 181 36.65 7.72 5.98
CA PRO A 181 37.51 7.86 7.15
C PRO A 181 37.31 9.27 7.71
N SER A 182 36.61 9.35 8.83
CA SER A 182 36.25 10.62 9.44
C SER A 182 37.54 11.24 9.95
N VAL A 183 37.75 12.50 9.58
CA VAL A 183 38.75 13.36 10.20
C VAL A 183 38.65 13.19 11.72
N PRO A 184 39.75 13.10 12.49
CA PRO A 184 39.68 12.91 13.94
C PRO A 184 38.84 14.01 14.59
N GLN A 185 37.62 13.69 15.00
CA GLN A 185 36.78 14.59 15.78
C GLN A 185 37.06 14.35 17.26
N LEU A 186 37.33 15.43 17.99
CA LEU A 186 37.50 15.42 19.44
C LEU A 186 36.32 14.76 20.16
N PRO A 187 36.54 14.12 21.32
CA PRO A 187 35.48 13.46 22.08
C PRO A 187 34.47 14.49 22.62
N GLY A 188 33.33 14.58 21.95
CA GLY A 188 32.11 15.20 22.48
C GLY A 188 31.33 14.20 23.34
N PRO A 189 30.49 14.67 24.27
CA PRO A 189 29.71 13.79 25.15
C PRO A 189 28.70 12.97 24.35
N SER A 190 28.76 11.64 24.53
CA SER A 190 27.83 10.66 23.99
C SER A 190 26.45 10.83 24.65
N HIS A 191 25.52 11.49 23.97
CA HIS A 191 24.11 11.33 24.27
C HIS A 191 23.66 9.98 23.72
N SER A 192 23.60 8.98 24.61
CA SER A 192 23.00 7.67 24.33
C SER A 192 21.49 7.86 24.17
N ASN A 193 21.00 7.79 22.93
CA ASN A 193 19.57 7.73 22.68
C ASN A 193 19.12 6.28 22.90
N ASN A 194 18.27 6.03 23.89
CA ASN A 194 17.71 4.70 24.22
C ASN A 194 17.07 3.95 23.01
N GLY A 195 16.79 4.64 21.90
CA GLY A 195 16.28 4.03 20.67
C GLY A 195 17.31 3.20 19.89
N ASP A 196 18.59 3.57 19.97
CA ASP A 196 19.66 2.89 19.21
C ASP A 196 20.02 1.54 19.85
N GLU A 197 19.94 1.45 21.19
CA GLU A 197 20.19 0.22 21.93
C GLU A 197 19.11 -0.85 21.67
N LEU A 198 17.84 -0.44 21.61
CA LEU A 198 16.75 -1.36 21.27
C LEU A 198 16.87 -1.84 19.82
N ALA A 199 17.19 -0.96 18.86
CA ALA A 199 17.41 -1.36 17.47
C ALA A 199 18.54 -2.39 17.35
N HIS A 200 19.65 -2.16 18.07
CA HIS A 200 20.77 -3.11 18.12
C HIS A 200 20.37 -4.46 18.74
N LEU A 201 19.56 -4.46 19.80
CA LEU A 201 19.06 -5.70 20.40
C LEU A 201 18.21 -6.51 19.40
N LEU A 202 17.35 -5.87 18.63
CA LEU A 202 16.52 -6.57 17.64
C LEU A 202 17.37 -7.17 16.50
N ASP A 203 18.40 -6.45 16.05
CA ASP A 203 19.39 -6.95 15.08
C ASP A 203 20.09 -8.23 15.60
N VAL A 204 20.49 -8.24 16.87
CA VAL A 204 21.09 -9.42 17.53
C VAL A 204 20.10 -10.59 17.56
N LEU A 205 18.82 -10.34 17.81
CA LEU A 205 17.78 -11.39 17.78
C LEU A 205 17.53 -11.97 16.38
N CYS A 206 17.99 -11.28 15.32
CA CYS A 206 18.01 -11.81 13.96
C CYS A 206 19.24 -12.65 13.62
N TYR A 207 20.17 -12.86 14.57
CA TYR A 207 21.35 -13.69 14.34
C TYR A 207 20.98 -15.15 14.03
N GLY A 208 21.49 -15.65 12.90
CA GLY A 208 21.23 -17.02 12.43
C GLY A 208 19.81 -17.26 11.93
N LYS A 209 18.97 -16.22 11.85
CA LYS A 209 17.61 -16.31 11.31
C LYS A 209 17.64 -16.25 9.79
N LYS A 210 16.66 -16.85 9.12
CA LYS A 210 16.55 -16.80 7.65
C LYS A 210 15.97 -15.46 7.20
N ASN A 211 16.19 -15.11 5.92
CA ASN A 211 15.55 -13.95 5.31
C ASN A 211 14.01 -14.16 5.28
N GLY A 212 13.26 -13.15 5.72
CA GLY A 212 11.81 -13.18 5.89
C GLY A 212 11.32 -13.77 7.22
N GLU A 213 12.20 -14.20 8.13
CA GLU A 213 11.77 -14.84 9.38
C GLU A 213 11.18 -13.82 10.37
N LYS A 214 9.96 -14.05 10.84
CA LYS A 214 9.23 -13.17 11.78
C LYS A 214 9.48 -13.54 13.24
N GLN A 215 9.88 -12.54 14.05
CA GLN A 215 10.12 -12.65 15.49
C GLN A 215 9.23 -11.69 16.28
N ALA A 216 8.85 -12.07 17.50
CA ALA A 216 8.11 -11.18 18.39
C ALA A 216 9.01 -10.09 18.95
N HIS A 217 8.48 -8.88 19.08
CA HIS A 217 9.19 -7.80 19.76
C HIS A 217 9.32 -8.14 21.26
N PRO A 218 10.49 -7.95 21.89
CA PRO A 218 10.74 -8.36 23.27
C PRO A 218 9.93 -7.57 24.32
N ILE A 219 9.64 -6.31 24.03
CA ILE A 219 8.93 -5.39 24.96
C ILE A 219 7.46 -5.13 24.57
N LYS A 220 7.16 -4.97 23.27
CA LYS A 220 5.86 -4.49 22.77
C LYS A 220 5.08 -5.62 22.09
N CYS A 221 4.03 -6.12 22.75
CA CYS A 221 3.23 -7.25 22.26
C CYS A 221 2.51 -6.97 20.93
N ASP A 222 2.17 -5.70 20.68
CA ASP A 222 1.57 -5.20 19.44
C ASP A 222 2.60 -4.99 18.33
N GLN A 223 3.86 -5.39 18.55
CA GLN A 223 4.94 -5.29 17.58
C GLN A 223 5.65 -6.62 17.36
N TYR A 224 6.21 -6.74 16.17
CA TYR A 224 7.06 -7.85 15.77
C TYR A 224 8.12 -7.33 14.80
N PHE A 225 9.07 -8.15 14.40
CA PHE A 225 10.06 -7.74 13.42
C PHE A 225 10.39 -8.85 12.42
N LEU A 226 10.71 -8.43 11.20
CA LEU A 226 11.20 -9.28 10.12
C LEU A 226 12.73 -9.31 10.14
N CYS A 227 13.30 -10.50 10.04
CA CYS A 227 14.72 -10.68 9.86
C CYS A 227 15.08 -10.79 8.38
N ASN A 228 16.18 -10.18 7.98
CA ASN A 228 16.64 -10.17 6.59
C ASN A 228 17.67 -11.27 6.25
N GLY A 229 17.92 -12.22 7.15
CA GLY A 229 18.95 -13.25 6.96
C GLY A 229 20.40 -12.77 7.10
N ARG A 230 20.60 -11.49 7.46
CA ARG A 230 21.91 -10.84 7.64
C ARG A 230 21.93 -10.02 8.92
N ASN A 231 21.21 -10.48 9.95
CA ASN A 231 21.16 -9.88 11.28
C ASN A 231 20.64 -8.44 11.32
N LYS A 232 19.75 -8.04 10.39
CA LYS A 232 18.94 -6.82 10.59
C LYS A 232 17.48 -7.13 10.81
N ALA A 233 16.88 -6.35 11.70
CA ALA A 233 15.47 -6.36 12.02
C ALA A 233 14.75 -5.16 11.40
N GLN A 234 13.58 -5.40 10.79
CA GLN A 234 12.60 -4.35 10.48
C GLN A 234 11.42 -4.47 11.43
N VAL A 235 11.21 -3.46 12.28
CA VAL A 235 10.09 -3.44 13.25
C VAL A 235 8.78 -3.11 12.55
N LEU A 236 7.73 -3.83 12.96
CA LEU A 236 6.39 -3.76 12.41
C LEU A 236 5.38 -3.72 13.54
N LYS A 237 4.27 -3.03 13.30
CA LYS A 237 3.15 -2.93 14.23
C LYS A 237 1.99 -3.79 13.73
N CYS A 238 1.41 -4.58 14.62
CA CYS A 238 0.17 -5.28 14.35
C CYS A 238 -1.01 -4.29 14.23
N PRO A 239 -2.08 -4.67 13.50
CA PRO A 239 -3.32 -3.91 13.48
C PRO A 239 -3.86 -3.61 14.90
N GLN A 240 -4.62 -2.52 15.03
CA GLN A 240 -5.17 -2.12 16.33
C GLN A 240 -6.02 -3.25 16.94
N GLY A 241 -5.81 -3.53 18.23
CA GLY A 241 -6.52 -4.59 18.95
C GLY A 241 -5.96 -6.01 18.72
N THR A 242 -4.84 -6.14 18.01
CA THR A 242 -4.15 -7.42 17.79
C THR A 242 -2.72 -7.38 18.35
N ALA A 243 -2.17 -8.56 18.64
CA ALA A 243 -0.81 -8.76 19.12
C ALA A 243 -0.15 -9.89 18.31
N TYR A 244 1.18 -9.94 18.31
CA TYR A 244 1.89 -10.93 17.50
C TYR A 244 1.91 -12.31 18.15
N ASN A 245 1.29 -13.30 17.49
CA ASN A 245 1.27 -14.68 17.95
C ASN A 245 2.55 -15.41 17.52
N LYS A 246 3.47 -15.65 18.47
CA LYS A 246 4.76 -16.34 18.23
C LYS A 246 4.62 -17.73 17.58
N LYS A 247 3.55 -18.47 17.92
CA LYS A 247 3.31 -19.84 17.45
C LYS A 247 2.72 -19.86 16.04
N ARG A 248 1.75 -18.98 15.79
CA ARG A 248 1.07 -18.87 14.48
C ARG A 248 1.81 -17.97 13.49
N LYS A 249 2.81 -17.20 13.95
CA LYS A 249 3.63 -16.26 13.16
C LYS A 249 2.79 -15.20 12.43
N VAL A 250 1.70 -14.77 13.06
CA VAL A 250 0.70 -13.84 12.52
C VAL A 250 0.20 -12.91 13.63
N CYS A 251 -0.36 -11.74 13.29
CA CYS A 251 -1.07 -10.92 14.26
C CYS A 251 -2.43 -11.58 14.56
N ASP A 252 -2.73 -11.75 15.83
CA ASP A 252 -3.96 -12.40 16.31
C ASP A 252 -4.61 -11.51 17.37
N PHE A 253 -5.88 -11.71 17.66
CA PHE A 253 -6.54 -10.93 18.70
C PHE A 253 -5.81 -11.08 20.03
N THR A 254 -5.72 -10.01 20.81
CA THR A 254 -4.91 -9.97 22.05
C THR A 254 -5.25 -11.09 23.03
N TYR A 255 -6.52 -11.51 23.11
CA TYR A 255 -6.96 -12.62 23.96
C TYR A 255 -6.50 -14.02 23.49
N ASN A 256 -6.03 -14.15 22.25
CA ASN A 256 -5.44 -15.37 21.68
C ASN A 256 -3.91 -15.38 21.77
N VAL A 257 -3.29 -14.34 22.33
CA VAL A 257 -1.84 -14.15 22.34
C VAL A 257 -1.32 -14.14 23.77
N SER A 258 -0.45 -15.09 24.10
CA SER A 258 0.39 -15.00 25.28
C SER A 258 1.60 -14.12 24.94
N CYS A 259 1.50 -12.87 25.34
CA CYS A 259 2.66 -12.02 25.51
C CYS A 259 3.29 -12.35 26.87
#